data_AF-A0A0N5CQD6-F1
#
_entry.id   AF-A0A0N5CQD6-F1
#
_cell.length_a   1.000
_cell.length_b   1.000
_cell.length_c   1.000
_cell.angle_alpha   90.00
_cell.angle_beta   90.00
_cell.angle_gamma   90.00
#
_symmetry.space_group_name_H-M   'P 1'
#
loop_
_entity.id
_entity.type
_entity.pdbx_description
1 polymer ?
#
loop_
_entity_poly.entity_id
_entity_poly.type
_entity_poly.pdbx_seq_one_letter_code
_entity_poly.pdbx_strand_id
1 'polypeptide(L)'
;MRRCKFLLLLFIFLMLASVIAWIGTCGNLLLTYLFITKTYPNTPSALYPTVLSILDALICILYIMLFSVDAATVYLRVTSFFIIYHIYIVPAYVVSRITQLAIPYVLILSTLERLVWISGEKTIKFLKIIYSYRGHQIIVILLLICCIISRLPTAFAVLVSNIFKLLVNKLRDIINT
;
A
#
# COMPACT_ATOMS: atom_id res chain seq x y z
N MET A 1 30.77 10.80 15.11
CA MET A 1 29.73 11.73 15.60
C MET A 1 28.56 11.97 14.62
N ARG A 2 28.80 12.11 13.30
CA ARG A 2 27.74 12.39 12.29
C ARG A 2 26.69 11.26 12.13
N ARG A 3 27.09 9.98 12.25
CA ARG A 3 26.19 8.80 12.21
C ARG A 3 25.19 8.73 13.37
N CYS A 4 25.60 9.06 14.61
CA CYS A 4 24.70 9.00 15.77
C CYS A 4 23.59 10.06 15.72
N LYS A 5 23.89 11.28 15.25
CA LYS A 5 22.87 12.33 15.07
C LYS A 5 21.82 11.92 14.03
N PHE A 6 22.25 11.28 12.94
CA PHE A 6 21.35 10.77 11.91
C PHE A 6 20.43 9.65 12.44
N LEU A 7 20.98 8.69 13.19
CA LEU A 7 20.20 7.61 13.81
C LEU A 7 19.15 8.13 14.79
N LEU A 8 19.51 9.12 15.61
CA LEU A 8 18.60 9.71 16.59
C LEU A 8 17.46 10.48 15.92
N LEU A 9 17.76 11.19 14.83
CA LEU A 9 16.76 11.92 14.05
C LEU A 9 15.81 10.97 13.30
N LEU A 10 16.34 9.88 12.73
CA LEU A 10 15.55 8.80 12.13
C LEU A 10 14.60 8.18 13.18
N PHE A 11 15.11 7.88 14.36
CA PHE A 11 14.32 7.28 15.43
C PHE A 11 13.15 8.19 15.87
N ILE A 12 13.41 9.49 16.07
CA ILE A 12 12.34 10.46 16.41
C ILE A 12 11.30 10.54 15.29
N PHE A 13 11.73 10.56 14.03
CA PHE A 13 10.82 10.59 12.89
C PHE A 13 9.94 9.32 12.82
N LEU A 14 10.53 8.14 13.04
CA LEU A 14 9.81 6.86 13.07
C LEU A 14 8.73 6.83 14.16
N MET A 15 9.05 7.36 15.35
CA MET A 15 8.09 7.46 16.45
C MET A 15 6.91 8.36 16.08
N LEU A 16 7.15 9.56 15.54
CA LEU A 16 6.07 10.44 15.09
C LEU A 16 5.23 9.83 13.97
N ALA A 17 5.88 9.19 12.99
CA ALA A 17 5.19 8.54 11.88
C ALA A 17 4.31 7.37 12.35
N SER A 18 4.74 6.62 13.37
CA SER A 18 3.95 5.53 13.95
C SER A 18 2.66 6.01 14.63
N VAL A 19 2.72 7.14 15.34
CA VAL A 19 1.54 7.77 15.97
C VAL A 19 0.54 8.23 14.91
N ILE A 20 1.03 8.90 13.86
CA ILE A 20 0.19 9.35 12.73
C ILE A 20 -0.45 8.15 12.05
N ALA A 21 0.30 7.07 11.80
CA ALA A 21 -0.21 5.87 11.16
C ALA A 21 -1.29 5.19 12.03
N TRP A 22 -1.15 5.20 13.35
CA TRP A 22 -2.16 4.65 14.27
C TRP A 22 -3.47 5.44 14.23
N ILE A 23 -3.38 6.77 14.28
CA ILE A 23 -4.54 7.67 14.15
C ILE A 23 -5.20 7.48 12.78
N GLY A 24 -4.41 7.42 11.71
CA GLY A 24 -4.90 7.17 10.35
C GLY A 24 -5.59 5.81 10.22
N THR A 25 -5.05 4.76 10.83
CA THR A 25 -5.67 3.43 10.83
C THR A 25 -7.04 3.45 11.51
N CYS A 26 -7.13 4.06 12.71
CA CYS A 26 -8.41 4.21 13.41
C CYS A 26 -9.41 5.04 12.60
N GLY A 27 -8.99 6.19 12.07
CA GLY A 27 -9.86 7.08 11.29
C GLY A 27 -10.41 6.41 10.04
N ASN A 28 -9.55 5.71 9.29
CA ASN A 28 -9.95 5.03 8.05
C ASN A 28 -10.83 3.81 8.31
N LEU A 29 -10.57 3.03 9.38
CA LEU A 29 -11.44 1.93 9.79
C LEU A 29 -12.83 2.43 10.22
N LEU A 30 -12.90 3.53 10.97
CA LEU A 30 -14.16 4.16 11.35
C LEU A 30 -14.94 4.65 10.12
N LEU A 31 -14.24 5.23 9.14
CA LEU A 31 -14.84 5.68 7.87
C LEU A 31 -15.43 4.49 7.09
N THR A 32 -14.68 3.39 6.98
CA THR A 32 -15.15 2.15 6.36
C THR A 32 -16.40 1.61 7.08
N TYR A 33 -16.37 1.56 8.41
CA TYR A 33 -17.52 1.12 9.20
C TYR A 33 -18.75 2.01 8.97
N LEU A 34 -18.57 3.33 8.90
CA LEU A 34 -19.64 4.29 8.61
C LEU A 34 -20.24 4.07 7.23
N PHE A 35 -19.43 3.87 6.19
CA PHE A 35 -19.93 3.66 4.84
C PHE A 35 -20.63 2.32 4.65
N ILE A 36 -20.20 1.28 5.36
CA ILE A 36 -20.89 -0.03 5.36
C ILE A 36 -22.24 0.06 6.08
N THR A 37 -22.30 0.77 7.20
CA THR A 37 -23.48 0.81 8.07
C THR A 37 -24.57 1.75 7.53
N LYS A 38 -24.19 2.80 6.78
CA LYS A 38 -25.11 3.85 6.36
C LYS A 38 -25.63 3.63 4.93
N THR A 39 -26.84 3.10 4.83
CA THR A 39 -27.58 2.94 3.57
C THR A 39 -28.40 4.21 3.27
N TYR A 40 -27.84 5.13 2.49
CA TYR A 40 -28.60 6.28 1.98
C TYR A 40 -29.21 5.95 0.60
N PRO A 41 -30.55 6.06 0.44
CA PRO A 41 -31.25 5.64 -0.77
C PRO A 41 -31.09 6.58 -1.99
N ASN A 42 -30.49 7.77 -1.85
CA ASN A 42 -30.45 8.80 -2.90
C ASN A 42 -29.05 9.34 -3.23
N THR A 43 -27.99 8.69 -2.77
CA THR A 43 -26.60 9.13 -3.00
C THR A 43 -25.88 8.22 -4.00
N PRO A 44 -24.91 8.75 -4.78
CA PRO A 44 -24.05 7.94 -5.64
C PRO A 44 -23.37 6.84 -4.82
N SER A 45 -23.02 5.75 -5.48
CA SER A 45 -22.53 4.55 -4.81
C SER A 45 -21.33 4.89 -3.92
N ALA A 46 -21.41 4.61 -2.61
CA ALA A 46 -20.32 4.88 -1.67
C ALA A 46 -19.12 3.92 -1.87
N LEU A 47 -19.07 3.19 -2.98
CA LEU A 47 -18.09 2.13 -3.23
C LEU A 47 -16.67 2.67 -3.35
N TYR A 48 -16.44 3.71 -4.15
CA TYR A 48 -15.10 4.30 -4.29
C TYR A 48 -14.56 4.92 -3.00
N PRO A 49 -15.30 5.77 -2.25
CA PRO A 49 -14.81 6.28 -0.97
C PRO A 49 -14.63 5.17 0.08
N THR A 50 -15.42 4.09 0.03
CA THR A 50 -15.19 2.91 0.88
C THR A 50 -13.88 2.20 0.51
N VAL A 51 -13.67 1.90 -0.77
CA VAL A 51 -12.42 1.28 -1.25
C VAL A 51 -11.21 2.17 -0.94
N LEU A 52 -11.34 3.49 -1.09
CA LEU A 52 -10.30 4.44 -0.73
C LEU A 52 -9.96 4.36 0.76
N SER A 53 -10.98 4.35 1.64
CA SER A 53 -10.76 4.21 3.10
C SER A 53 -10.10 2.88 3.48
N ILE A 54 -10.45 1.78 2.80
CA ILE A 54 -9.80 0.47 3.01
C ILE A 54 -8.34 0.52 2.58
N LEU A 55 -8.05 1.16 1.45
CA LEU A 55 -6.71 1.29 0.90
C LEU A 55 -5.83 2.19 1.77
N ASP A 56 -6.40 3.27 2.31
CA ASP A 56 -5.73 4.16 3.26
C ASP A 56 -5.53 3.49 4.64
N ALA A 57 -6.44 2.61 5.09
CA ALA A 57 -6.19 1.77 6.26
C ALA A 57 -5.07 0.76 5.99
N LEU A 58 -5.07 0.13 4.83
CA LEU A 58 -4.07 -0.86 4.42
C LEU A 58 -2.67 -0.25 4.36
N ILE A 59 -2.51 0.95 3.77
CA ILE A 59 -1.20 1.62 3.73
C ILE A 59 -0.72 1.95 5.14
N CYS A 60 -1.60 2.41 6.04
CA CYS A 60 -1.23 2.74 7.41
C CYS A 60 -0.76 1.49 8.17
N ILE A 61 -1.46 0.35 8.03
CA ILE A 61 -1.07 -0.93 8.63
C ILE A 61 0.29 -1.40 8.08
N LEU A 62 0.47 -1.35 6.76
CA LEU A 62 1.75 -1.73 6.12
C LEU A 62 2.90 -0.84 6.61
N TYR A 63 2.65 0.45 6.83
CA TYR A 63 3.64 1.40 7.32
C TYR A 63 4.03 1.12 8.78
N ILE A 64 3.03 0.86 9.65
CA ILE A 64 3.28 0.41 11.03
C ILE A 64 4.14 -0.84 11.04
N MET A 65 3.82 -1.80 10.15
CA MET A 65 4.54 -3.05 10.07
C MET A 65 5.97 -2.87 9.57
N LEU A 66 6.18 -2.04 8.53
CA LEU A 66 7.51 -1.75 8.00
C LEU A 66 8.40 -1.10 9.06
N PHE A 67 7.86 -0.11 9.79
CA PHE A 67 8.60 0.62 10.81
C PHE A 67 8.83 -0.19 12.08
N SER A 68 7.87 -1.01 12.50
CA SER A 68 8.04 -1.91 13.66
C SER A 68 9.15 -2.91 13.40
N VAL A 69 9.21 -3.44 12.17
CA VAL A 69 10.20 -4.44 11.76
C VAL A 69 11.59 -3.79 11.62
N ASP A 70 11.68 -2.57 11.08
CA ASP A 70 12.95 -1.82 11.01
C ASP A 70 13.50 -1.49 12.41
N ALA A 71 12.64 -1.04 13.34
CA ALA A 71 13.01 -0.80 14.73
C ALA A 71 13.49 -2.08 15.45
N ALA A 72 12.82 -3.20 15.21
CA ALA A 72 13.20 -4.49 15.79
C ALA A 72 14.61 -4.93 15.33
N THR A 73 14.97 -4.70 14.06
CA THR A 73 16.30 -5.04 13.53
C THR A 73 17.41 -4.19 14.14
N VAL A 74 17.15 -2.91 14.39
CA VAL A 74 18.09 -2.02 15.08
C VAL A 74 18.33 -2.47 16.53
N TYR A 75 17.29 -2.98 17.20
CA TYR A 75 17.34 -3.36 18.62
C TYR A 75 17.94 -4.75 18.85
N LEU A 76 17.52 -5.78 18.09
CA LEU A 76 17.91 -7.16 18.36
C LEU A 76 19.34 -7.50 17.90
N ARG A 77 19.91 -6.84 16.88
CA ARG A 77 21.28 -7.11 16.34
C ARG A 77 21.66 -8.60 16.15
N VAL A 78 20.70 -9.51 16.01
CA VAL A 78 20.97 -10.95 15.85
C VAL A 78 21.08 -11.31 14.37
N THR A 79 22.22 -11.84 13.95
CA THR A 79 22.57 -12.11 12.53
C THR A 79 21.61 -13.10 11.86
N SER A 80 21.08 -14.09 12.60
CA SER A 80 20.20 -15.13 12.04
C SER A 80 18.78 -14.64 11.72
N PHE A 81 18.28 -13.61 12.40
CA PHE A 81 16.98 -13.00 12.09
C PHE A 81 17.00 -12.14 10.82
N PHE A 82 18.19 -11.76 10.35
CA PHE A 82 18.36 -10.86 9.21
C PHE A 82 17.86 -11.44 7.88
N ILE A 83 17.95 -12.76 7.69
CA ILE A 83 17.51 -13.42 6.46
C ILE A 83 15.99 -13.46 6.37
N ILE A 84 15.32 -13.83 7.46
CA ILE A 84 13.84 -13.84 7.55
C ILE A 84 13.30 -12.41 7.45
N TYR A 85 13.96 -11.46 8.10
CA TYR A 85 13.67 -10.03 7.98
C TYR A 85 13.71 -9.55 6.54
N HIS A 86 14.78 -9.87 5.79
CA HIS A 86 14.94 -9.40 4.42
C HIS A 86 13.91 -10.03 3.47
N ILE A 87 13.50 -11.28 3.71
CA ILE A 87 12.42 -11.94 2.98
C ILE A 87 11.07 -11.28 3.28
N TYR A 88 10.86 -10.75 4.48
CA TYR A 88 9.59 -10.15 4.91
C TYR A 88 9.44 -8.67 4.53
N ILE A 89 10.51 -7.87 4.70
CA ILE A 89 10.49 -6.42 4.46
C ILE A 89 10.25 -6.09 2.98
N VAL A 90 10.76 -6.95 2.08
CA VAL A 90 10.66 -6.78 0.63
C VAL A 90 9.21 -6.84 0.14
N PRO A 91 8.43 -7.91 0.38
CA PRO A 91 7.03 -7.96 -0.05
C PRO A 91 6.21 -6.87 0.62
N ALA A 92 6.41 -6.59 1.91
CA ALA A 92 5.69 -5.51 2.60
C ALA A 92 5.98 -4.12 1.95
N TYR A 93 7.24 -3.85 1.60
CA TYR A 93 7.61 -2.64 0.87
C TYR A 93 7.02 -2.62 -0.55
N VAL A 94 6.98 -3.77 -1.22
CA VAL A 94 6.39 -3.88 -2.55
C VAL A 94 4.89 -3.57 -2.50
N VAL A 95 4.16 -4.16 -1.56
CA VAL A 95 2.72 -3.93 -1.39
C VAL A 95 2.43 -2.47 -1.03
N SER A 96 3.17 -1.86 -0.09
CA SER A 96 2.91 -0.46 0.32
C SER A 96 2.94 0.52 -0.84
N ARG A 97 3.86 0.33 -1.79
CA ARG A 97 3.94 1.19 -2.97
C ARG A 97 2.87 0.87 -4.02
N ILE A 98 2.38 -0.37 -4.10
CA ILE A 98 1.20 -0.69 -4.93
C ILE A 98 0.01 0.10 -4.40
N THR A 99 -0.21 0.02 -3.09
CA THR A 99 -1.26 0.75 -2.39
C THR A 99 -1.14 2.25 -2.64
N GLN A 100 0.08 2.82 -2.56
CA GLN A 100 0.32 4.25 -2.87
C GLN A 100 -0.02 4.65 -4.30
N LEU A 101 0.16 3.78 -5.29
CA LEU A 101 -0.25 4.05 -6.67
C LEU A 101 -1.76 3.90 -6.84
N ALA A 102 -2.38 2.94 -6.16
CA ALA A 102 -3.81 2.70 -6.24
C ALA A 102 -4.66 3.86 -5.67
N ILE A 103 -4.19 4.54 -4.61
CA ILE A 103 -4.88 5.66 -3.94
C ILE A 103 -5.29 6.77 -4.94
N PRO A 104 -4.35 7.38 -5.71
CA PRO A 104 -4.71 8.44 -6.64
C PRO A 104 -5.60 7.96 -7.78
N TYR A 105 -5.49 6.70 -8.23
CA TYR A 105 -6.38 6.16 -9.28
C TYR A 105 -7.82 6.03 -8.78
N VAL A 106 -8.02 5.51 -7.57
CA VAL A 106 -9.35 5.42 -6.95
C VAL A 106 -9.92 6.82 -6.69
N LEU A 107 -9.08 7.78 -6.33
CA LEU A 107 -9.47 9.19 -6.14
C LEU A 107 -9.95 9.81 -7.45
N ILE A 108 -9.21 9.65 -8.55
CA ILE A 108 -9.61 10.14 -9.88
C ILE A 108 -10.97 9.52 -10.28
N LEU A 109 -11.13 8.21 -10.11
CA LEU A 109 -12.41 7.55 -10.41
C LEU A 109 -13.54 8.11 -9.56
N SER A 110 -13.33 8.31 -8.25
CA SER A 110 -14.33 8.93 -7.38
C SER A 110 -14.73 10.33 -7.83
N THR A 111 -13.79 11.15 -8.32
CA THR A 111 -14.12 12.47 -8.86
C THR A 111 -14.88 12.39 -10.19
N LEU A 112 -14.54 11.43 -11.06
CA LEU A 112 -15.25 11.19 -12.32
C LEU A 112 -16.69 10.71 -12.07
N GLU A 113 -16.93 9.86 -11.08
CA GLU A 113 -18.29 9.46 -10.67
C GLU A 113 -19.14 10.67 -10.34
N ARG A 114 -18.62 11.56 -9.47
CA ARG A 114 -19.33 12.77 -9.06
C ARG A 114 -19.55 13.72 -10.23
N LEU A 115 -18.58 13.82 -11.14
CA LEU A 115 -18.73 14.62 -12.36
C LEU A 115 -19.86 14.08 -13.25
N VAL A 116 -19.92 12.76 -13.45
CA VAL A 116 -20.99 12.11 -14.23
C VAL A 116 -22.35 12.31 -13.56
N TRP A 117 -22.41 12.22 -12.24
CA TRP A 117 -23.65 12.46 -11.48
C TRP A 117 -24.18 13.89 -11.63
N ILE A 118 -23.29 14.89 -11.54
CA ILE A 118 -23.66 16.31 -11.62
C ILE A 118 -23.96 16.73 -13.07
N SER A 119 -23.25 16.17 -14.05
CA SER A 119 -23.27 16.71 -15.42
C SER A 119 -24.52 16.36 -16.25
N GLY A 120 -25.46 15.57 -15.74
CA GLY A 120 -26.82 15.44 -16.29
C GLY A 120 -26.94 15.15 -17.81
N GLU A 121 -27.11 13.88 -18.15
CA GLU A 121 -27.46 13.31 -19.48
C GLU A 121 -26.56 13.60 -20.71
N LYS A 122 -25.89 14.74 -20.81
CA LYS A 122 -25.24 15.20 -22.07
C LYS A 122 -23.79 14.75 -22.24
N THR A 123 -23.10 14.40 -21.16
CA THR A 123 -21.69 13.97 -21.19
C THR A 123 -21.58 12.45 -21.16
N ILE A 124 -21.73 11.88 -22.36
CA ILE A 124 -21.20 10.57 -22.78
C ILE A 124 -21.99 9.35 -22.24
N LYS A 125 -22.94 8.85 -23.05
CA LYS A 125 -23.61 7.54 -22.88
C LYS A 125 -22.63 6.39 -22.52
N PHE A 126 -21.40 6.42 -23.04
CA PHE A 126 -20.34 5.44 -22.68
C PHE A 126 -19.94 5.49 -21.20
N LEU A 127 -19.77 6.66 -20.59
CA LEU A 127 -19.42 6.74 -19.16
C LEU A 127 -20.57 6.23 -18.29
N LYS A 128 -21.82 6.53 -18.65
CA LYS A 128 -23.01 6.04 -17.94
C LYS A 128 -23.15 4.50 -18.00
N ILE A 129 -22.71 3.88 -19.09
CA ILE A 129 -22.64 2.42 -19.25
C ILE A 129 -21.51 1.81 -18.40
N ILE A 130 -20.34 2.45 -18.38
CA ILE A 130 -19.19 2.04 -17.57
C ILE A 130 -19.47 2.17 -16.06
N TYR A 131 -20.26 3.16 -15.66
CA TYR A 131 -20.68 3.46 -14.28
C TYR A 131 -22.03 2.82 -13.89
N SER A 132 -22.34 1.66 -14.46
CA SER A 132 -23.49 0.84 -14.04
C SER A 132 -23.13 -0.06 -12.84
N TYR A 133 -24.12 -0.59 -12.11
CA TYR A 133 -23.95 -1.35 -10.85
C TYR A 133 -22.93 -2.52 -10.95
N ARG A 134 -22.79 -3.12 -12.15
CA ARG A 134 -21.79 -4.17 -12.43
C ARG A 134 -20.41 -3.62 -12.86
N GLY A 135 -20.37 -2.42 -13.44
CA GLY A 135 -19.15 -1.76 -13.89
C GLY A 135 -18.25 -1.29 -12.73
N HIS A 136 -18.84 -0.81 -11.63
CA HIS A 136 -18.08 -0.47 -10.41
C HIS A 136 -17.25 -1.62 -9.86
N GLN A 137 -17.85 -2.81 -9.73
CA GLN A 137 -17.14 -3.98 -9.21
C GLN A 137 -16.04 -4.44 -10.17
N ILE A 138 -16.32 -4.42 -11.48
CA ILE A 138 -15.33 -4.75 -12.50
C ILE A 138 -14.17 -3.77 -12.47
N ILE A 139 -14.42 -2.47 -12.31
CA ILE A 139 -13.35 -1.45 -12.24
C ILE A 139 -12.50 -1.64 -11.00
N VAL A 140 -13.08 -1.90 -9.83
CA VAL A 140 -12.33 -2.15 -8.59
C VAL A 140 -11.49 -3.43 -8.69
N ILE A 141 -12.06 -4.51 -9.24
CA ILE A 141 -11.36 -5.77 -9.46
C ILE A 141 -10.24 -5.59 -10.48
N LEU A 142 -10.50 -4.89 -11.59
CA LEU A 142 -9.52 -4.58 -12.62
C LEU A 142 -8.39 -3.71 -12.05
N LEU A 143 -8.70 -2.75 -11.17
CA LEU A 143 -7.70 -1.92 -10.51
C LEU A 143 -6.80 -2.73 -9.57
N LEU A 144 -7.39 -3.63 -8.77
CA LEU A 144 -6.66 -4.54 -7.90
C LEU A 144 -5.77 -5.49 -8.72
N ILE A 145 -6.30 -6.07 -9.80
CA ILE A 145 -5.55 -6.95 -10.70
C ILE A 145 -4.42 -6.19 -11.41
N CYS A 146 -4.69 -5.00 -11.94
CA CYS A 146 -3.70 -4.18 -12.62
C CYS A 146 -2.58 -3.72 -11.66
N CYS A 147 -2.94 -3.43 -10.41
CA CYS A 147 -1.99 -3.14 -9.33
C CYS A 147 -1.09 -4.32 -8.97
N ILE A 148 -1.62 -5.55 -8.98
CA ILE A 148 -0.86 -6.78 -8.76
C ILE A 148 0.06 -7.06 -9.98
N ILE A 149 -0.46 -6.95 -11.21
CA ILE A 149 0.27 -7.24 -12.45
C ILE A 149 1.41 -6.24 -12.70
N SER A 150 1.17 -4.95 -12.46
CA SER A 150 2.18 -3.90 -12.68
C SER A 150 3.43 -4.08 -11.80
N ARG A 151 3.36 -4.93 -10.78
CA ARG A 151 4.44 -5.12 -9.78
C ARG A 151 5.01 -6.51 -9.64
N LEU A 152 4.43 -7.51 -10.28
CA LEU A 152 5.11 -8.78 -10.57
C LEU A 152 6.58 -8.60 -11.04
N PRO A 153 6.92 -7.65 -11.93
CA PRO A 153 8.32 -7.41 -12.31
C PRO A 153 9.22 -6.93 -11.17
N THR A 154 8.70 -6.11 -10.24
CA THR A 154 9.48 -5.66 -9.08
C THR A 154 9.71 -6.76 -8.04
N ALA A 155 8.73 -7.66 -7.84
CA ALA A 155 8.93 -8.82 -6.96
C ALA A 155 9.99 -9.77 -7.55
N PHE A 156 9.94 -10.01 -8.86
CA PHE A 156 10.96 -10.79 -9.58
C PHE A 156 12.35 -10.16 -9.50
N ALA A 157 12.46 -8.84 -9.70
CA ALA A 157 13.76 -8.15 -9.67
C ALA A 157 14.45 -8.23 -8.29
N VAL A 158 13.68 -8.13 -7.20
CA VAL A 158 14.26 -8.23 -5.85
C VAL A 158 14.62 -9.68 -5.49
N LEU A 159 13.80 -10.66 -5.91
CA LEU A 159 14.10 -12.07 -5.69
C LEU A 159 15.40 -12.48 -6.40
N VAL A 160 15.56 -12.06 -7.67
CA VAL A 160 16.78 -12.29 -8.47
C VAL A 160 17.99 -11.61 -7.83
N SER A 161 17.85 -10.37 -7.35
CA SER A 161 18.93 -9.65 -6.68
C SER A 161 19.41 -10.33 -5.39
N ASN A 162 18.47 -10.86 -4.59
CA ASN A 162 18.80 -11.58 -3.36
C ASN A 162 19.46 -12.94 -3.61
N ILE A 163 18.96 -13.70 -4.58
CA ILE A 163 19.57 -14.97 -5.00
C ILE A 163 20.99 -14.73 -5.50
N PHE A 164 21.19 -13.69 -6.33
CA PHE A 164 22.50 -13.32 -6.85
C PHE A 164 23.49 -12.97 -5.72
N LYS A 165 23.09 -12.17 -4.73
CA LYS A 165 23.93 -11.84 -3.56
C LYS A 165 24.33 -13.07 -2.74
N LEU A 166 23.40 -13.99 -2.51
CA LEU A 166 23.65 -15.23 -1.78
C LEU A 166 24.64 -16.13 -2.52
N LEU A 167 24.49 -16.23 -3.85
CA LEU A 167 25.36 -17.04 -4.69
C LEU A 167 26.77 -16.45 -4.78
N VAL A 168 26.90 -15.12 -4.87
CA VAL A 168 28.19 -14.41 -4.83
C VAL A 168 28.89 -14.58 -3.48
N ASN A 169 28.17 -14.47 -2.35
CA ASN A 169 28.75 -14.69 -1.03
C ASN A 169 29.22 -16.13 -0.87
N LYS A 170 28.42 -17.10 -1.32
CA LYS A 170 28.78 -18.52 -1.24
C LYS A 170 29.96 -18.88 -2.14
N LEU A 171 30.07 -18.29 -3.33
CA LEU A 171 31.26 -18.40 -4.20
C LEU A 171 32.50 -17.75 -3.57
N ARG A 172 32.35 -16.61 -2.90
CA ARG A 172 33.45 -15.93 -2.22
C ARG A 172 34.01 -16.77 -1.07
N ASP A 173 33.16 -17.47 -0.33
CA ASP A 173 33.59 -18.38 0.73
C ASP A 173 34.35 -19.59 0.15
N ILE A 174 33.93 -20.10 -1.02
CA ILE A 174 34.64 -21.21 -1.72
C ILE A 174 35.99 -20.77 -2.28
N ILE A 175 36.13 -19.53 -2.76
CA ILE A 175 37.40 -19.01 -3.31
C ILE A 175 38.41 -18.67 -2.19
N ASN A 176 37.92 -18.32 -1.01
CA ASN A 176 38.76 -17.96 0.15
C ASN A 176 39.11 -19.16 1.06
N THR A 177 38.72 -20.38 0.69
CA THR A 177 39.09 -21.63 1.36
C THR A 177 40.09 -22.40 0.48
#